data_AF-A0AAN6EPM1-F1
#
_entry.id   AF-A0AAN6EPM1-F1
#
_cell.length_a   1.000
_cell.length_b   1.000
_cell.length_c   1.000
_cell.angle_alpha   90.00
_cell.angle_beta   90.00
_cell.angle_gamma   90.00
#
_symmetry.space_group_name_H-M   'P 1'
#
loop_
_entity.id
_entity.type
_entity.pdbx_description
1 polymer ?
#
loop_
_entity_poly.entity_id
_entity_poly.type
_entity_poly.pdbx_seq_one_letter_code
_entity_poly.pdbx_strand_id
1 'polypeptide(L)'
;MAPPEHPFPVSELEQRVHYHTVEFKEKARKLPSGFNLKKDCALLELVQYSCTTPEQQYERAMASSTGTARMECFPFVRLFRKCQDKRGKEFHVETTAWEGEHAWSPPASTMAQSTNKNNTPSTNREIQADSYANYGNYFWPQK
;
A
#
# COMPACT_ATOMS: atom_id res chain seq x y z
N MET A 1 -18.33 4.35 13.48
CA MET A 1 -16.99 4.91 13.18
C MET A 1 -15.97 3.81 13.36
N ALA A 2 -14.96 3.69 12.48
CA ALA A 2 -13.88 2.73 12.67
C ALA A 2 -13.02 3.14 13.89
N PRO A 3 -12.51 2.19 14.68
CA PRO A 3 -11.64 2.51 15.81
C PRO A 3 -10.34 3.17 15.31
N PRO A 4 -9.74 4.10 16.08
CA PRO A 4 -8.41 4.64 15.77
C PRO A 4 -7.38 3.50 15.78
N GLU A 5 -6.70 3.31 14.66
CA GLU A 5 -5.57 2.38 14.53
C GLU A 5 -4.27 3.17 14.49
N HIS A 6 -3.23 2.65 15.14
CA HIS A 6 -1.90 3.28 15.10
C HIS A 6 -1.20 2.88 13.79
N PRO A 7 -0.77 3.86 12.95
CA PRO A 7 0.00 3.54 11.77
C PRO A 7 1.36 2.96 12.15
N PHE A 8 1.81 1.95 11.43
CA PHE A 8 3.12 1.32 11.58
C PHE A 8 3.73 1.06 10.20
N PRO A 9 5.07 1.00 10.07
CA PRO A 9 5.71 0.75 8.78
C PRO A 9 5.42 -0.66 8.28
N VAL A 10 5.36 -0.80 6.95
CA VAL A 10 5.03 -2.07 6.27
C VAL A 10 6.00 -3.21 6.64
N SER A 11 7.27 -2.88 6.95
CA SER A 11 8.28 -3.83 7.40
C SER A 11 7.93 -4.51 8.74
N GLU A 12 7.14 -3.87 9.59
CA GLU A 12 6.76 -4.38 10.90
C GLU A 12 5.49 -5.24 10.87
N LEU A 13 4.91 -5.47 9.68
CA LEU A 13 3.66 -6.22 9.52
C LEU A 13 3.73 -7.62 10.13
N GLU A 14 4.81 -8.37 9.86
CA GLU A 14 4.97 -9.72 10.42
C GLU A 14 4.91 -9.71 11.95
N GLN A 15 5.60 -8.76 12.59
CA GLN A 15 5.61 -8.62 14.05
C GLN A 15 4.25 -8.15 14.58
N ARG A 16 3.62 -7.17 13.92
CA ARG A 16 2.36 -6.56 14.36
C ARG A 16 1.21 -7.57 14.40
N VAL A 17 1.20 -8.55 13.50
CA VAL A 17 0.19 -9.62 13.45
C VAL A 17 0.14 -10.43 14.75
N HIS A 18 1.24 -10.53 15.50
CA HIS A 18 1.25 -11.22 16.79
C HIS A 18 0.46 -10.50 17.89
N TYR A 19 0.01 -9.27 17.66
CA TYR A 19 -0.68 -8.45 18.65
C TYR A 19 -2.06 -8.00 18.14
N HIS A 20 -2.92 -7.62 19.08
CA HIS A 20 -4.20 -6.97 18.82
C HIS A 20 -4.54 -6.03 19.95
N THR A 21 -5.32 -4.99 19.64
CA THR A 21 -5.73 -3.99 20.62
C THR A 21 -7.04 -4.41 21.28
N VAL A 22 -7.07 -4.41 22.62
CA VAL A 22 -8.28 -4.60 23.43
C VAL A 22 -8.28 -3.51 24.48
N GLU A 23 -9.34 -2.69 24.51
CA GLU A 23 -9.46 -1.57 25.48
C GLU A 23 -8.23 -0.64 25.45
N PHE A 24 -7.77 -0.27 24.25
CA PHE A 24 -6.57 0.56 24.03
C PHE A 24 -5.26 -0.02 24.57
N LYS A 25 -5.24 -1.31 24.91
CA LYS A 25 -4.04 -2.04 25.34
C LYS A 25 -3.67 -3.12 24.35
N GLU A 26 -2.39 -3.25 24.06
CA GLU A 26 -1.89 -4.32 23.19
C GLU A 26 -1.88 -5.65 23.93
N LYS A 27 -2.47 -6.67 23.32
CA LYS A 27 -2.50 -8.03 23.81
C LYS A 27 -1.97 -8.98 22.74
N ALA A 28 -1.14 -9.93 23.14
CA ALA A 28 -0.66 -10.97 22.23
C ALA A 28 -1.82 -11.85 21.74
N ARG A 29 -1.84 -12.14 20.44
CA ARG A 29 -2.68 -13.16 19.83
C ARG A 29 -2.13 -14.54 20.17
N LYS A 30 -3.01 -15.53 20.29
CA LYS A 30 -2.64 -16.91 20.61
C LYS A 30 -2.26 -17.67 19.34
N LEU A 31 -1.15 -17.28 18.71
CA LEU A 31 -0.67 -17.89 17.47
C LEU A 31 0.21 -19.13 17.73
N PRO A 32 0.34 -20.05 16.76
CA PRO A 32 1.35 -21.12 16.73
C PRO A 32 2.77 -20.64 17.04
N SER A 33 3.57 -21.53 17.63
CA SER A 33 5.01 -21.27 17.74
C SER A 33 5.61 -21.32 16.33
N GLY A 34 6.37 -20.30 15.93
CA GLY A 34 6.89 -20.21 14.57
C GLY A 34 5.86 -19.79 13.53
N PHE A 35 4.77 -19.12 13.94
CA PHE A 35 3.75 -18.61 13.02
C PHE A 35 4.37 -17.78 11.89
N ASN A 36 3.98 -18.09 10.66
CA ASN A 36 4.40 -17.39 9.47
C ASN A 36 3.19 -16.98 8.62
N LEU A 37 3.04 -15.68 8.40
CA LEU A 37 1.88 -15.09 7.70
C LEU A 37 1.64 -15.68 6.30
N LYS A 38 2.72 -15.96 5.54
CA LYS A 38 2.61 -16.47 4.17
C LYS A 38 2.20 -17.94 4.11
N LYS A 39 2.62 -18.73 5.11
CA LYS A 39 2.40 -20.18 5.17
C LYS A 39 1.10 -20.55 5.89
N ASP A 40 0.80 -19.86 6.98
CA ASP A 40 -0.28 -20.26 7.90
C ASP A 40 -1.61 -19.55 7.61
N CYS A 41 -1.65 -18.61 6.66
CA CYS A 41 -2.85 -17.85 6.32
C CYS A 41 -3.15 -17.90 4.82
N ALA A 42 -4.43 -18.05 4.48
CA ALA A 42 -4.91 -18.06 3.11
C ALA A 42 -4.87 -16.65 2.51
N LEU A 43 -4.33 -16.52 1.30
CA LEU A 43 -4.37 -15.27 0.54
C LEU A 43 -5.74 -15.12 -0.13
N LEU A 44 -6.34 -13.96 0.08
CA LEU A 44 -7.61 -13.55 -0.49
C LEU A 44 -7.43 -12.22 -1.22
N GLU A 45 -8.23 -12.04 -2.25
CA GLU A 45 -8.30 -10.83 -3.06
C GLU A 45 -9.68 -10.20 -2.93
N LEU A 46 -9.71 -8.87 -2.84
CA LEU A 46 -10.93 -8.08 -2.89
C LEU A 46 -10.76 -6.90 -3.85
N VAL A 47 -11.59 -6.86 -4.88
CA VAL A 47 -11.69 -5.71 -5.78
C VAL A 47 -12.52 -4.62 -5.13
N GLN A 48 -11.96 -3.42 -5.01
CA GLN A 48 -12.63 -2.21 -4.56
C GLN A 48 -12.65 -1.17 -5.67
N TYR A 49 -13.51 -0.17 -5.55
CA TYR A 49 -13.61 0.92 -6.50
C TYR A 49 -13.37 2.26 -5.81
N SER A 50 -12.47 3.06 -6.36
CA SER A 50 -12.25 4.44 -5.92
C SER A 50 -12.89 5.37 -6.93
N CYS A 51 -13.87 6.15 -6.48
CA CYS A 51 -14.60 7.08 -7.34
C CYS A 51 -14.11 8.52 -7.13
N THR A 52 -14.15 9.31 -8.20
CA THR A 52 -13.82 10.74 -8.15
C THR A 52 -14.69 11.49 -7.15
N THR A 53 -14.08 12.28 -6.28
CA THR A 53 -14.80 13.13 -5.31
C THR A 53 -15.59 14.24 -6.02
N PRO A 54 -16.60 14.84 -5.37
CA PRO A 54 -17.31 16.00 -5.94
C PRO A 54 -16.37 17.17 -6.31
N GLU A 55 -15.34 17.41 -5.49
CA GLU A 55 -14.31 18.42 -5.76
C GLU A 55 -13.52 18.10 -7.03
N GLN A 56 -13.04 16.86 -7.18
CA GLN A 56 -12.35 16.41 -8.40
C GLN A 56 -13.25 16.48 -9.64
N GLN A 57 -14.54 16.21 -9.49
CA GLN A 57 -15.50 16.35 -10.58
C GLN A 57 -15.65 17.82 -10.98
N TYR A 58 -15.77 18.73 -10.01
CA TYR A 58 -15.86 20.17 -10.27
C TYR A 58 -14.60 20.69 -10.98
N GLU A 59 -13.42 20.33 -10.50
CA GLU A 59 -12.14 20.71 -11.13
C GLU A 59 -12.05 20.23 -12.58
N ARG A 60 -12.46 18.99 -12.86
CA ARG A 60 -12.51 18.46 -14.23
C ARG A 60 -13.55 19.14 -15.10
N ALA A 61 -14.72 19.49 -14.54
CA ALA A 61 -15.77 20.19 -15.26
C ALA A 61 -15.28 21.58 -15.70
N MET A 62 -14.54 22.28 -14.83
CA MET A 62 -13.91 23.57 -15.13
C MET A 62 -12.77 23.46 -16.15
N ALA A 63 -12.01 22.37 -16.12
CA ALA A 63 -10.92 22.13 -17.08
C ALA A 63 -11.42 21.63 -18.46
N SER A 64 -12.65 21.12 -18.54
CA SER A 64 -13.23 20.60 -19.79
C SER A 64 -13.94 21.69 -20.58
N SER A 65 -13.71 21.73 -21.89
CA SER A 65 -14.43 22.63 -22.81
C SER A 65 -15.94 22.36 -22.87
N THR A 66 -16.39 21.17 -22.45
CA THR A 66 -17.80 20.77 -22.45
C THR A 66 -18.53 21.10 -21.14
N GLY A 67 -17.80 21.51 -20.08
CA GLY A 67 -18.40 21.90 -18.79
C GLY A 67 -19.04 20.78 -17.97
N THR A 68 -18.93 19.52 -18.41
CA THR A 68 -19.52 18.36 -17.74
C THR A 68 -18.44 17.36 -17.36
N ALA A 69 -18.29 17.08 -16.07
CA ALA A 69 -17.51 15.93 -15.58
C ALA A 69 -18.45 14.88 -15.02
N ARG A 70 -18.24 13.62 -15.40
CA ARG A 70 -18.97 12.48 -14.84
C ARG A 70 -18.17 11.87 -13.71
N MET A 71 -18.86 11.20 -12.79
CA MET A 71 -18.21 10.36 -11.80
C MET A 71 -17.51 9.20 -12.50
N GLU A 72 -16.22 9.05 -12.25
CA GLU A 72 -15.43 7.93 -12.74
C GLU A 72 -14.97 7.10 -11.54
N CYS A 73 -15.12 5.78 -11.65
CA CYS A 73 -14.70 4.84 -10.62
C CYS A 73 -13.66 3.89 -11.19
N PHE A 74 -12.53 3.79 -10.51
CA PHE A 74 -11.40 2.96 -10.93
C PHE A 74 -11.31 1.74 -10.02
N PRO A 75 -11.25 0.52 -10.60
CA PRO A 75 -11.04 -0.68 -9.80
C PRO A 75 -9.62 -0.70 -9.26
N PHE A 76 -9.45 -1.17 -8.03
CA PHE A 76 -8.16 -1.49 -7.44
C PHE A 76 -8.27 -2.74 -6.58
N VAL A 77 -7.20 -3.53 -6.57
CA VAL A 77 -7.15 -4.81 -5.85
C VAL A 77 -6.53 -4.62 -4.48
N ARG A 78 -7.23 -5.09 -3.44
CA ARG A 78 -6.67 -5.24 -2.09
C ARG A 78 -6.41 -6.72 -1.80
N LEU A 79 -5.28 -6.99 -1.17
CA LEU A 79 -4.88 -8.34 -0.77
C LEU A 79 -5.02 -8.49 0.75
N PHE A 80 -5.54 -9.64 1.17
CA PHE A 80 -5.75 -9.96 2.57
C PHE A 80 -5.28 -11.37 2.87
N ARG A 81 -4.70 -11.56 4.05
CA ARG A 81 -4.44 -12.87 4.63
C ARG A 81 -5.54 -13.19 5.64
N LYS A 82 -6.27 -14.27 5.40
CA LYS A 82 -7.22 -14.86 6.36
C LYS A 82 -6.47 -15.86 7.23
N CYS A 83 -6.40 -15.56 8.52
CA CYS A 83 -5.66 -16.31 9.53
C CYS A 83 -6.59 -16.86 10.61
N GLN A 84 -6.12 -17.88 11.33
CA GLN A 84 -6.83 -18.46 12.46
C GLN A 84 -5.88 -18.61 13.65
N ASP A 85 -6.34 -18.26 14.86
CA ASP A 85 -5.57 -18.48 16.08
C ASP A 85 -5.72 -19.92 16.60
N LYS A 86 -4.95 -20.30 17.63
CA LYS A 86 -5.02 -21.63 18.25
C LYS A 86 -6.39 -21.97 18.85
N ARG A 87 -7.24 -20.98 19.10
CA ARG A 87 -8.58 -21.15 19.66
C ARG A 87 -9.65 -21.20 18.58
N GLY A 88 -9.25 -21.19 17.31
CA GLY A 88 -10.16 -21.21 16.16
C GLY A 88 -10.72 -19.83 15.80
N LYS A 89 -10.29 -18.75 16.45
CA LYS A 89 -10.77 -17.40 16.15
C LYS A 89 -10.11 -16.89 14.87
N GLU A 90 -10.94 -16.58 13.89
CA GLU A 90 -10.49 -16.00 12.62
C GLU A 90 -10.15 -14.51 12.76
N PHE A 91 -9.15 -14.08 12.00
CA PHE A 91 -8.82 -12.67 11.82
C PHE A 91 -8.22 -12.43 10.44
N HIS A 92 -8.33 -11.19 9.97
CA HIS A 92 -7.85 -10.78 8.65
C HIS A 92 -6.73 -9.76 8.81
N VAL A 93 -5.75 -9.82 7.91
CA VAL A 93 -4.62 -8.90 7.83
C VAL A 93 -4.57 -8.36 6.41
N GLU A 94 -4.62 -7.05 6.24
CA GLU A 94 -4.39 -6.45 4.92
C GLU A 94 -2.90 -6.55 4.56
N THR A 95 -2.60 -7.12 3.40
CA THR A 95 -1.23 -7.36 2.91
C THR A 95 -0.98 -6.70 1.55
N THR A 96 -1.87 -5.82 1.08
CA THR A 96 -1.74 -5.12 -0.21
C THR A 96 -0.38 -4.44 -0.39
N ALA A 97 0.14 -3.78 0.66
CA ALA A 97 1.44 -3.11 0.59
C ALA A 97 2.64 -4.07 0.76
N TRP A 98 2.40 -5.35 1.02
CA TRP A 98 3.43 -6.35 1.34
C TRP A 98 3.54 -7.46 0.30
N GLU A 99 2.49 -7.66 -0.50
CA GLU A 99 2.34 -8.75 -1.46
C GLU A 99 1.79 -8.21 -2.80
N GLY A 100 2.05 -8.92 -3.90
CA GLY A 100 1.57 -8.54 -5.23
C GLY A 100 2.41 -7.49 -5.95
N GLU A 101 1.87 -6.93 -7.03
CA GLU A 101 2.54 -5.94 -7.88
C GLU A 101 2.74 -4.58 -7.19
N HIS A 102 1.99 -4.32 -6.11
CA HIS A 102 2.07 -3.11 -5.30
C HIS A 102 2.89 -3.30 -4.00
N ALA A 103 3.65 -4.38 -3.90
CA ALA A 103 4.51 -4.62 -2.74
C ALA A 103 5.50 -3.47 -2.56
N TRP A 104 5.45 -2.81 -1.40
CA TRP A 104 6.34 -1.72 -1.05
C TRP A 104 7.77 -2.24 -0.99
N SER A 105 8.65 -1.57 -1.74
CA SER A 105 10.09 -1.75 -1.63
C SER A 105 10.67 -0.54 -0.89
N PRO A 106 11.56 -0.74 0.09
CA PRO A 106 12.25 0.39 0.70
C PRO A 106 13.00 1.15 -0.39
N PRO A 107 13.00 2.50 -0.36
CA PRO A 107 13.90 3.25 -1.22
C PRO A 107 15.32 2.77 -0.93
N ALA A 108 16.09 2.44 -1.97
CA ALA A 108 17.47 1.97 -1.82
C ALA A 108 18.22 2.95 -0.91
N SER A 109 18.59 2.50 0.29
CA SER A 109 19.38 3.31 1.20
C SER A 109 20.75 3.50 0.56
N THR A 110 21.07 4.73 0.18
CA THR A 110 22.45 5.14 -0.10
C THR A 110 23.23 5.12 1.21
N MET A 111 23.57 3.95 1.72
CA MET A 111 24.39 3.80 2.93
C MET A 111 25.46 2.73 2.73
N ALA A 112 26.57 3.17 2.11
CA ALA A 112 27.94 3.03 2.62
C ALA A 112 28.97 3.24 1.49
N GLN A 113 29.15 4.49 1.05
CA GLN A 113 30.45 4.90 0.49
C GLN A 113 31.29 5.48 1.62
N SER A 114 32.04 4.60 2.29
CA SER A 114 33.27 4.99 2.98
C SER A 114 34.44 4.26 2.32
N THR A 115 34.91 4.81 1.21
CA THR A 115 36.31 4.69 0.83
C THR A 115 36.71 5.91 0.00
N ASN A 116 37.87 6.43 0.34
CA ASN A 116 38.33 7.79 0.12
C ASN A 116 38.75 8.10 -1.34
N LYS A 117 38.66 9.40 -1.65
CA LYS A 117 39.49 10.23 -2.56
C LYS A 117 39.13 10.38 -4.06
N ASN A 118 38.61 11.59 -4.34
CA ASN A 118 39.19 12.65 -5.19
C ASN A 118 38.51 13.01 -6.54
N ASN A 119 38.15 14.31 -6.59
CA ASN A 119 38.09 15.26 -7.72
C ASN A 119 36.76 15.45 -8.49
N THR A 120 36.02 16.51 -8.07
CA THR A 120 35.50 17.70 -8.81
C THR A 120 34.84 17.59 -10.22
N PRO A 121 34.01 18.58 -10.65
CA PRO A 121 32.55 18.51 -10.59
C PRO A 121 31.85 18.68 -11.98
N SER A 122 30.61 18.22 -12.15
CA SER A 122 29.68 18.79 -13.16
C SER A 122 28.22 18.42 -12.90
N THR A 123 27.42 19.45 -12.65
CA THR A 123 26.11 19.77 -13.25
C THR A 123 25.19 18.61 -13.71
N ASN A 124 24.08 18.40 -13.00
CA ASN A 124 22.73 18.65 -13.53
C ASN A 124 21.65 18.47 -12.45
N ARG A 125 20.75 19.46 -12.40
CA ARG A 125 19.52 19.51 -11.62
C ARG A 125 18.38 18.82 -12.39
N GLU A 126 17.35 18.48 -11.63
CA GLU A 126 15.99 18.07 -12.06
C GLU A 126 15.84 16.67 -12.64
N ILE A 127 15.37 15.73 -11.81
CA ILE A 127 14.17 14.91 -12.08
C ILE A 127 13.54 14.53 -10.73
N GLN A 128 12.51 15.27 -10.31
CA GLN A 128 11.57 14.83 -9.26
C GLN A 128 10.15 15.15 -9.73
N ALA A 129 9.74 14.45 -10.77
CA ALA A 129 8.36 14.26 -11.19
C ALA A 129 8.30 12.87 -11.83
N ASP A 130 7.14 12.22 -11.81
CA ASP A 130 6.81 11.02 -12.59
C ASP A 130 6.85 9.65 -11.90
N SER A 131 6.53 9.56 -10.60
CA SER A 131 6.04 8.28 -10.06
C SER A 131 4.55 8.01 -10.32
N TYR A 132 3.81 8.98 -10.87
CA TYR A 132 2.37 8.85 -11.17
C TYR A 132 2.05 8.70 -12.66
N ALA A 133 3.02 8.92 -13.55
CA ALA A 133 2.78 8.90 -15.01
C ALA A 133 2.62 7.48 -15.60
N ASN A 134 2.94 6.43 -14.85
CA ASN A 134 3.04 5.07 -15.41
C ASN A 134 1.74 4.25 -15.38
N TYR A 135 0.63 4.80 -14.86
CA TYR A 135 -0.65 4.09 -14.78
C TYR A 135 -1.48 4.16 -16.09
N GLY A 136 -1.10 5.00 -17.06
CA GLY A 136 -1.88 5.24 -18.27
C GLY A 136 -1.74 4.18 -19.39
N ASN A 137 -0.71 3.33 -19.33
CA ASN A 137 -0.32 2.49 -20.48
C ASN A 137 -0.79 1.03 -20.42
N TYR A 138 -1.47 0.60 -19.36
CA TYR A 138 -1.85 -0.80 -19.19
C TYR A 138 -3.31 -1.12 -19.54
N PHE A 139 -4.14 -0.12 -19.88
CA PHE A 139 -5.60 -0.30 -19.97
C PHE A 139 -6.29 0.16 -21.26
N TRP A 140 -5.54 0.58 -22.30
CA TRP A 140 -6.13 0.89 -23.60
C TRP A 140 -5.30 0.30 -24.75
N PRO A 141 -5.92 -0.40 -25.73
CA PRO A 141 -5.24 -0.72 -26.98
C PRO A 141 -5.10 0.55 -27.81
N GLN A 142 -3.90 0.86 -28.30
CA GLN A 142 -3.76 1.87 -29.34
C GLN A 142 -4.46 1.37 -30.60
N LYS A 143 -5.43 2.15 -31.09
CA LYS A 143 -6.00 2.01 -32.43
C LYS A 143 -5.23 2.86 -33.40
#